data_AF-A0A368G838-F1
#
_entry.id   AF-A0A368G838-F1
#
_cell.length_a   1.000
_cell.length_b   1.000
_cell.length_c   1.000
_cell.angle_alpha   90.00
_cell.angle_beta   90.00
_cell.angle_gamma   90.00
#
_symmetry.space_group_name_H-M   'P 1'
#
loop_
_entity.id
_entity.type
_entity.pdbx_description
1 polymer ?
#
loop_
_entity_poly.entity_id
_entity_poly.type
_entity_poly.pdbx_seq_one_letter_code
_entity_poly.pdbx_strand_id
1 'polypeptide(L)'
;MTTTNGMDYYGDNSTCGKLIAPLVSSVGFFDYDYDPYNYYQDCYQSTYNIPTNRRMQRSVRSSRRRPAKFSYVFDGTSSMGDNAAALTNRISTDNQWGYPCWNEDSLFTYLNSKVVQVSGQGQTYGRRECGIQGQTGEDKDALHIPEAWRKQKGGKIKWRDCNDPMYADYHLTYNSTNQFFKYVLQNTKVPNFRFLIYNGDVDTMCNYLGDSWHMRDVANENKLKAGSRDPWFFSKNNQVGGFVQRYSGVGGQGVSVTVDVLTVKGAGHMVPNDRPGPSVQMITNFLFPQADGVNYTSTASTNPQPDLSPLKSGQSSTNILVALIVLVAMCIWHF
;
A
#
# COMPACT_ATOMS: atom_id res chain seq x y z
N MET A 1 -15.73 -4.29 -22.97
CA MET A 1 -16.55 -3.77 -21.86
C MET A 1 -16.99 -4.92 -21.01
N THR A 2 -16.18 -5.22 -20.00
CA THR A 2 -16.55 -6.12 -18.91
C THR A 2 -17.42 -5.38 -17.90
N THR A 3 -17.23 -4.07 -17.76
CA THR A 3 -18.07 -3.19 -16.95
C THR A 3 -18.70 -2.08 -17.79
N THR A 4 -19.85 -1.58 -17.33
CA THR A 4 -20.60 -0.48 -17.97
C THR A 4 -20.22 0.90 -17.41
N ASN A 5 -19.31 0.95 -16.46
CA ASN A 5 -18.93 2.16 -15.72
C ASN A 5 -17.93 3.06 -16.47
N GLY A 6 -17.34 2.57 -17.57
CA GLY A 6 -16.36 3.31 -18.38
C GLY A 6 -14.95 3.37 -17.78
N MET A 7 -14.67 2.61 -16.72
CA MET A 7 -13.37 2.58 -16.02
C MET A 7 -12.44 1.46 -16.51
N ASP A 8 -12.91 0.55 -17.37
CA ASP A 8 -12.06 -0.47 -17.98
C ASP A 8 -11.05 0.17 -18.96
N TYR A 9 -9.78 -0.26 -18.91
CA TYR A 9 -8.77 0.15 -19.89
C TYR A 9 -9.03 -0.50 -21.26
N TYR A 10 -8.96 0.30 -22.32
CA TYR A 10 -8.95 -0.17 -23.71
C TYR A 10 -7.77 0.44 -24.45
N GLY A 11 -6.90 -0.42 -24.98
CA GLY A 11 -5.91 0.02 -25.94
C GLY A 11 -6.62 0.55 -27.20
N ASP A 12 -6.04 1.60 -27.78
CA ASP A 12 -6.50 2.11 -29.05
C ASP A 12 -6.24 1.10 -30.19
N ASN A 13 -6.70 1.43 -31.40
CA ASN A 13 -6.54 0.57 -32.57
C ASN A 13 -5.11 0.53 -33.14
N SER A 14 -4.16 1.26 -32.53
CA SER A 14 -2.77 1.27 -32.96
C SER A 14 -2.10 -0.07 -32.69
N THR A 15 -0.98 -0.34 -33.35
CA THR A 15 -0.15 -1.51 -33.08
C THR A 15 0.30 -1.54 -31.61
N CYS A 16 0.63 -0.38 -31.04
CA CYS A 16 1.05 -0.26 -29.65
C CYS A 16 -0.10 -0.53 -28.68
N GLY A 17 -1.27 0.07 -28.89
CA GLY A 17 -2.46 -0.14 -28.07
C GLY A 17 -2.90 -1.60 -28.05
N LYS A 18 -2.86 -2.29 -29.20
CA LYS A 18 -3.15 -3.72 -29.29
C LYS A 18 -2.14 -4.61 -28.56
N LEU A 19 -0.87 -4.22 -28.49
CA LEU A 19 0.17 -4.96 -27.77
C LEU A 19 0.13 -4.71 -26.25
N ILE A 20 -0.23 -3.50 -25.83
CA ILE A 20 -0.27 -3.10 -24.42
C ILE A 20 -1.58 -3.49 -23.75
N ALA A 21 -2.72 -3.47 -24.47
CA ALA A 21 -4.03 -3.77 -23.89
C ALA A 21 -4.08 -5.07 -23.08
N PRO A 22 -3.54 -6.21 -23.56
CA PRO A 22 -3.53 -7.43 -22.76
C PRO A 22 -2.65 -7.37 -21.51
N LEU A 23 -1.62 -6.50 -21.48
CA LEU A 23 -0.74 -6.32 -20.31
C LEU A 23 -1.37 -5.45 -19.23
N VAL A 24 -2.24 -4.50 -19.60
CA VAL A 24 -2.86 -3.55 -18.66
C VAL A 24 -4.30 -3.95 -18.32
N SER A 25 -4.93 -4.82 -19.12
CA SER A 25 -6.28 -5.31 -18.83
C SER A 25 -6.29 -6.36 -17.73
N SER A 26 -7.40 -6.42 -16.99
CA SER A 26 -7.63 -7.31 -15.83
C SER A 26 -7.57 -8.82 -16.12
N VAL A 27 -7.37 -9.24 -17.37
CA VAL A 27 -7.33 -10.65 -17.78
C VAL A 27 -5.96 -11.12 -18.30
N GLY A 28 -4.95 -10.24 -18.31
CA GLY A 28 -3.57 -10.58 -18.66
C GLY A 28 -3.35 -11.28 -20.02
N PHE A 29 -2.15 -11.81 -20.23
CA PHE A 29 -1.75 -12.52 -21.46
C PHE A 29 -1.66 -14.03 -21.16
N PHE A 30 -2.29 -14.88 -21.98
CA PHE A 30 -2.29 -16.36 -21.84
C PHE A 30 -2.87 -16.93 -20.52
N ASP A 31 -3.95 -16.36 -19.96
CA ASP A 31 -4.56 -16.86 -18.70
C ASP A 31 -3.62 -16.69 -17.48
N TYR A 32 -2.52 -15.94 -17.64
CA TYR A 32 -1.74 -15.39 -16.54
C TYR A 32 -2.33 -14.05 -16.18
N ASP A 33 -2.95 -13.96 -15.01
CA ASP A 33 -3.33 -12.69 -14.38
C ASP A 33 -2.05 -11.82 -14.34
N TYR A 34 -2.00 -10.77 -15.14
CA TYR A 34 -1.01 -9.72 -14.96
C TYR A 34 -1.70 -8.68 -14.09
N ASP A 35 -1.29 -8.55 -12.82
CA ASP A 35 -1.80 -7.48 -11.97
C ASP A 35 -1.06 -6.20 -12.37
N PRO A 36 -1.75 -5.26 -13.02
CA PRO A 36 -1.16 -4.04 -13.55
C PRO A 36 -0.78 -3.05 -12.44
N TYR A 37 -1.24 -3.30 -11.20
CA TYR A 37 -0.78 -2.65 -9.98
C TYR A 37 0.47 -3.33 -9.37
N ASN A 38 0.88 -4.49 -9.90
CA ASN A 38 1.98 -5.32 -9.41
C ASN A 38 2.92 -5.80 -10.52
N TYR A 39 3.65 -4.85 -11.11
CA TYR A 39 4.63 -5.12 -12.18
C TYR A 39 5.75 -6.07 -11.75
N TYR A 40 6.06 -6.12 -10.45
CA TYR A 40 7.08 -7.01 -9.90
C TYR A 40 6.72 -8.50 -10.05
N GLN A 41 5.45 -8.82 -10.37
CA GLN A 41 4.91 -10.17 -10.54
C GLN A 41 5.07 -11.09 -9.31
N ASP A 42 5.23 -10.50 -8.13
CA ASP A 42 5.65 -11.25 -6.94
C ASP A 42 4.57 -12.15 -6.39
N CYS A 43 3.31 -11.73 -6.54
CA CYS A 43 2.17 -12.51 -6.08
C CYS A 43 1.88 -13.70 -7.00
N TYR A 44 2.47 -13.75 -8.20
CA TYR A 44 2.26 -14.82 -9.19
C TYR A 44 3.22 -16.00 -9.06
N GLN A 45 4.28 -15.87 -8.27
CA GLN A 45 5.14 -17.01 -7.89
C GLN A 45 4.62 -17.77 -6.66
N SER A 46 3.44 -17.41 -6.14
CA SER A 46 2.83 -17.97 -4.91
C SER A 46 2.35 -19.43 -4.98
N THR A 47 2.86 -20.26 -5.90
CA THR A 47 2.77 -21.73 -5.76
C THR A 47 3.70 -22.29 -4.67
N TYR A 48 4.27 -21.45 -3.83
CA TYR A 48 4.91 -21.87 -2.58
C TYR A 48 3.89 -22.52 -1.64
N ASN A 49 3.86 -23.85 -1.64
CA ASN A 49 3.33 -24.65 -0.53
C ASN A 49 4.23 -24.46 0.70
N ILE A 50 4.13 -23.30 1.37
CA ILE A 50 4.62 -23.17 2.73
C ILE A 50 3.58 -23.88 3.62
N PRO A 51 3.97 -24.89 4.42
CA PRO A 51 3.03 -25.69 5.20
C PRO A 51 2.46 -24.87 6.36
N THR A 52 1.46 -24.03 6.09
CA THR A 52 0.58 -23.50 7.13
C THR A 52 -0.43 -24.59 7.48
N ASN A 53 -0.57 -24.89 8.77
CA ASN A 53 -1.34 -26.01 9.30
C ASN A 53 -2.64 -26.30 8.53
N ARG A 54 -2.70 -27.53 8.05
CA ARG A 54 -3.66 -28.14 7.14
C ARG A 54 -5.08 -28.15 7.74
N ARG A 55 -5.82 -27.01 7.73
CA ARG A 55 -7.27 -27.01 8.01
C ARG A 55 -8.11 -25.78 7.57
N MET A 56 -7.55 -24.78 6.89
CA MET A 56 -8.34 -23.67 6.31
C MET A 56 -8.27 -23.64 4.79
N GLN A 57 -8.70 -24.71 4.13
CA GLN A 57 -9.20 -24.62 2.76
C GLN A 57 -10.72 -24.50 2.81
N ARG A 58 -11.26 -23.28 2.93
CA ARG A 58 -12.67 -23.03 2.60
C ARG A 58 -12.91 -21.68 1.93
N SER A 59 -13.28 -21.80 0.66
CA SER A 59 -14.18 -20.96 -0.14
C SER A 59 -13.95 -19.44 -0.11
N VAL A 60 -12.84 -19.01 -0.67
CA VAL A 60 -12.91 -17.85 -1.56
C VAL A 60 -13.37 -18.40 -2.91
N ARG A 61 -14.52 -17.94 -3.39
CA ARG A 61 -14.90 -18.06 -4.81
C ARG A 61 -13.95 -17.14 -5.60
N SER A 62 -12.66 -17.49 -5.66
CA SER A 62 -11.84 -17.08 -6.78
C SER A 62 -12.04 -18.14 -7.86
N SER A 63 -11.99 -17.75 -9.12
CA SER A 63 -11.98 -18.66 -10.27
C SER A 63 -11.10 -19.89 -10.01
N ARG A 64 -11.53 -21.04 -10.53
CA ARG A 64 -10.79 -22.31 -10.50
C ARG A 64 -9.35 -22.10 -11.00
N ARG A 65 -8.40 -21.89 -10.09
CA ARG A 65 -6.97 -21.95 -10.39
C ARG A 65 -6.63 -23.38 -10.81
N ARG A 66 -6.32 -23.58 -12.10
CA ARG A 66 -5.67 -24.82 -12.56
C ARG A 66 -4.22 -24.77 -12.06
N PRO A 67 -3.72 -25.79 -11.35
CA PRO A 67 -2.33 -25.81 -10.93
C PRO A 67 -1.43 -25.83 -12.18
N ALA A 68 -0.51 -24.87 -12.28
CA ALA A 68 0.47 -24.82 -13.35
C ALA A 68 1.31 -26.12 -13.33
N LYS A 69 1.48 -26.75 -14.50
CA LYS A 69 2.17 -28.03 -14.67
C LYS A 69 3.69 -27.96 -14.44
N PHE A 70 4.23 -26.75 -14.27
CA PHE A 70 5.64 -26.47 -14.00
C PHE A 70 5.73 -25.43 -12.87
N SER A 71 5.58 -25.88 -11.62
CA SER A 71 5.97 -25.06 -10.46
C SER A 71 7.48 -25.24 -10.27
N TYR A 72 8.26 -24.20 -10.58
CA TYR A 72 9.67 -24.17 -10.20
C TYR A 72 9.72 -24.06 -8.66
N VAL A 73 10.37 -25.01 -7.99
CA VAL A 73 10.59 -24.97 -6.54
C VAL A 73 11.95 -24.33 -6.32
N PHE A 74 11.96 -23.07 -5.90
CA PHE A 74 13.20 -22.40 -5.50
C PHE A 74 13.51 -22.76 -4.05
N ASP A 75 14.67 -23.35 -3.80
CA ASP A 75 15.11 -23.87 -2.49
C ASP A 75 15.73 -22.79 -1.57
N GLY A 76 15.47 -21.52 -1.89
CA GLY A 76 16.05 -20.36 -1.20
C GLY A 76 17.55 -20.18 -1.48
N THR A 77 18.12 -19.11 -0.90
CA THR A 77 19.57 -18.84 -0.86
C THR A 77 20.22 -19.29 0.45
N SER A 78 19.55 -20.17 1.20
CA SER A 78 20.02 -20.71 2.49
C SER A 78 21.39 -21.40 2.41
N SER A 79 21.73 -21.95 1.23
CA SER A 79 23.03 -22.55 0.93
C SER A 79 24.16 -21.53 0.69
N MET A 80 23.84 -20.23 0.62
CA MET A 80 24.79 -19.16 0.30
C MET A 80 25.34 -18.39 1.52
N GLY A 81 24.94 -18.79 2.75
CA GLY A 81 25.53 -18.33 4.03
C GLY A 81 24.57 -17.56 4.95
N ASP A 82 24.98 -17.38 6.21
CA ASP A 82 24.19 -16.75 7.27
C ASP A 82 24.24 -15.21 7.22
N ASN A 83 23.83 -14.60 6.11
CA ASN A 83 23.75 -13.14 6.01
C ASN A 83 22.45 -12.66 5.35
N ALA A 84 22.12 -11.37 5.52
CA ALA A 84 20.89 -10.79 4.97
C ALA A 84 20.79 -10.87 3.43
N ALA A 85 21.90 -11.09 2.71
CA ALA A 85 21.88 -11.32 1.27
C ALA A 85 21.39 -12.73 0.89
N ALA A 86 21.36 -13.66 1.85
CA ALA A 86 20.67 -14.95 1.75
C ALA A 86 19.18 -14.86 2.09
N LEU A 87 18.72 -13.69 2.55
CA LEU A 87 17.33 -13.33 2.34
C LEU A 87 17.21 -13.02 0.85
N THR A 88 17.70 -11.92 0.27
CA THR A 88 17.43 -11.46 -1.14
C THR A 88 16.85 -12.49 -2.15
N ASN A 89 15.55 -12.39 -2.52
CA ASN A 89 14.93 -13.20 -3.58
C ASN A 89 15.46 -12.69 -4.92
N ARG A 90 16.35 -13.44 -5.56
CA ARG A 90 17.00 -13.02 -6.81
C ARG A 90 16.20 -13.31 -8.07
N ILE A 91 15.05 -13.98 -7.94
CA ILE A 91 14.15 -14.32 -9.06
C ILE A 91 12.98 -13.33 -9.13
N SER A 92 12.65 -12.72 -8.01
CA SER A 92 11.71 -11.60 -7.91
C SER A 92 12.49 -10.28 -7.95
N THR A 93 11.89 -9.25 -8.55
CA THR A 93 12.40 -7.88 -8.48
C THR A 93 11.97 -7.16 -7.19
N ASP A 94 11.24 -7.84 -6.31
CA ASP A 94 10.78 -7.36 -5.01
C ASP A 94 11.90 -7.31 -3.99
N ASN A 95 12.07 -6.14 -3.39
CA ASN A 95 12.89 -5.99 -2.21
C ASN A 95 12.10 -6.21 -0.90
N GLN A 96 10.80 -6.52 -0.98
CA GLN A 96 9.85 -6.66 0.14
C GLN A 96 9.32 -8.07 0.40
N TRP A 97 9.89 -9.11 -0.20
CA TRP A 97 9.59 -10.51 0.18
C TRP A 97 8.15 -10.98 -0.07
N GLY A 98 7.43 -10.34 -0.99
CA GLY A 98 6.01 -10.54 -1.21
C GLY A 98 5.15 -10.02 -0.06
N TYR A 99 5.67 -9.21 0.86
CA TYR A 99 4.87 -8.57 1.93
C TYR A 99 3.59 -7.89 1.39
N PRO A 100 3.62 -7.16 0.27
CA PRO A 100 2.42 -6.59 -0.33
C PRO A 100 1.35 -7.66 -0.69
N CYS A 101 1.78 -8.86 -1.09
CA CYS A 101 0.88 -9.96 -1.47
C CYS A 101 0.06 -10.54 -0.31
N TRP A 102 0.49 -10.33 0.94
CA TRP A 102 -0.22 -10.80 2.14
C TRP A 102 -0.99 -9.68 2.83
N ASN A 103 -0.78 -8.42 2.42
CA ASN A 103 -1.26 -7.26 3.14
C ASN A 103 -2.80 -7.22 3.14
N GLU A 104 -3.44 -7.49 2.00
CA GLU A 104 -4.91 -7.50 1.89
C GLU A 104 -5.56 -8.54 2.79
N ASP A 105 -5.10 -9.80 2.76
CA ASP A 105 -5.62 -10.87 3.62
C ASP A 105 -5.37 -10.60 5.10
N SER A 106 -4.20 -10.07 5.43
CA SER A 106 -3.82 -9.71 6.79
C SER A 106 -4.69 -8.55 7.31
N LEU A 107 -4.88 -7.52 6.50
CA LEU A 107 -5.73 -6.37 6.80
C LEU A 107 -7.19 -6.78 6.93
N PHE A 108 -7.70 -7.60 5.99
CA PHE A 108 -9.04 -8.17 6.05
C PHE A 108 -9.24 -8.97 7.34
N THR A 109 -8.29 -9.82 7.70
CA THR A 109 -8.36 -10.64 8.92
C THR A 109 -8.32 -9.77 10.17
N TYR A 110 -7.41 -8.80 10.22
CA TYR A 110 -7.26 -7.88 11.35
C TYR A 110 -8.52 -7.03 11.55
N LEU A 111 -8.99 -6.36 10.49
CA LEU A 111 -10.14 -5.48 10.54
C LEU A 111 -11.44 -6.21 10.76
N ASN A 112 -11.54 -7.51 10.45
CA ASN A 112 -12.71 -8.35 10.77
C ASN A 112 -12.57 -9.15 12.08
N SER A 113 -11.47 -8.95 12.82
CA SER A 113 -11.26 -9.62 14.09
C SER A 113 -12.21 -9.06 15.16
N LYS A 114 -12.59 -9.93 16.12
CA LYS A 114 -13.39 -9.50 17.26
C LYS A 114 -12.67 -8.46 18.11
N VAL A 115 -11.36 -8.56 18.26
CA VAL A 115 -10.60 -7.59 19.09
C VAL A 115 -10.68 -6.19 18.51
N VAL A 116 -10.67 -6.08 17.17
CA VAL A 116 -10.73 -4.79 16.48
C VAL A 116 -12.17 -4.26 16.38
N GLN A 117 -13.15 -5.11 16.03
CA GLN A 117 -14.56 -4.70 15.83
C GLN A 117 -15.45 -4.83 17.08
N VAL A 118 -14.96 -5.46 18.15
CA VAL A 118 -15.72 -5.81 19.37
C VAL A 118 -14.75 -5.86 20.55
N SER A 119 -14.30 -4.70 21.01
CA SER A 119 -13.70 -4.62 22.34
C SER A 119 -14.86 -4.57 23.34
N GLY A 120 -15.14 -5.72 23.96
CA GLY A 120 -16.32 -5.87 24.83
C GLY A 120 -16.59 -7.26 25.40
N GLN A 121 -15.98 -8.34 24.87
CA GLN A 121 -15.94 -9.60 25.64
C GLN A 121 -14.67 -9.64 26.48
N GLY A 122 -14.72 -8.95 27.62
CA GLY A 122 -13.94 -9.39 28.76
C GLY A 122 -14.32 -10.85 29.03
N GLN A 123 -13.47 -11.79 28.62
CA GLN A 123 -13.44 -13.07 29.30
C GLN A 123 -13.07 -12.77 30.74
N THR A 124 -14.07 -12.62 31.60
CA THR A 124 -13.90 -12.83 33.03
C THR A 124 -13.37 -14.25 33.18
N TYR A 125 -12.05 -14.41 33.27
CA TYR A 125 -11.46 -15.56 33.94
C TYR A 125 -11.98 -15.48 35.37
N GLY A 126 -12.91 -16.37 35.73
CA GLY A 126 -13.66 -16.28 36.98
C GLY A 126 -12.74 -16.27 38.20
N ARG A 127 -12.60 -15.10 38.84
CA ARG A 127 -12.53 -15.02 40.29
C ARG A 127 -13.78 -14.27 40.76
N ARG A 128 -14.68 -15.01 41.38
CA ARG A 128 -15.74 -14.44 42.20
C ARG A 128 -15.07 -13.79 43.40
N GLU A 129 -15.22 -12.48 43.57
CA GLU A 129 -15.29 -11.85 44.90
C GLU A 129 -15.72 -10.37 44.81
N CYS A 130 -16.75 -10.06 45.61
CA CYS A 130 -17.16 -8.76 46.15
C CYS A 130 -17.64 -7.64 45.21
N GLY A 131 -18.94 -7.66 44.90
CA GLY A 131 -19.86 -6.69 45.52
C GLY A 131 -19.79 -5.21 45.16
N ILE A 132 -19.38 -4.83 43.93
CA ILE A 132 -19.59 -3.47 43.42
C ILE A 132 -20.51 -3.56 42.20
N GLN A 133 -21.65 -2.84 42.24
CA GLN A 133 -22.48 -2.61 41.06
C GLN A 133 -21.65 -1.84 40.01
N GLY A 134 -20.96 -2.60 39.16
CA GLY A 134 -20.25 -2.07 38.01
C GLY A 134 -21.27 -1.54 37.01
N GLN A 135 -21.14 -0.26 36.69
CA GLN A 135 -21.71 0.33 35.48
C GLN A 135 -21.52 -0.65 34.33
N THR A 136 -22.61 -0.93 33.60
CA THR A 136 -22.55 -1.66 32.33
C THR A 136 -21.58 -0.93 31.41
N GLY A 137 -20.34 -1.41 31.35
CA GLY A 137 -19.30 -0.84 30.52
C GLY A 137 -19.77 -0.90 29.07
N GLU A 138 -19.79 0.26 28.42
CA GLU A 138 -19.97 0.34 26.97
C GLU A 138 -19.04 -0.69 26.31
N ASP A 139 -19.58 -1.50 25.39
CA ASP A 139 -18.79 -2.31 24.47
C ASP A 139 -17.94 -1.36 23.61
N LYS A 140 -16.77 -0.96 24.11
CA LYS A 140 -15.89 0.00 23.44
C LYS A 140 -15.13 -0.70 22.32
N ASP A 141 -15.78 -1.04 21.21
CA ASP A 141 -15.11 -1.35 19.94
C ASP A 141 -13.90 -0.42 19.72
N ALA A 142 -12.71 -0.99 19.42
CA ALA A 142 -11.47 -0.25 19.32
C ALA A 142 -11.46 0.76 18.15
N LEU A 143 -12.22 0.47 17.09
CA LEU A 143 -12.45 1.37 15.96
C LEU A 143 -13.85 1.98 15.97
N HIS A 144 -14.64 1.72 17.02
CA HIS A 144 -16.01 2.23 17.18
C HIS A 144 -16.94 1.93 15.98
N ILE A 145 -16.79 0.77 15.34
CA ILE A 145 -17.69 0.32 14.26
C ILE A 145 -19.08 0.03 14.85
N PRO A 146 -20.13 0.77 14.42
CA PRO A 146 -21.44 0.69 15.03
C PRO A 146 -22.00 -0.74 14.99
N GLU A 147 -22.61 -1.17 16.08
CA GLU A 147 -23.22 -2.50 16.16
C GLU A 147 -24.28 -2.72 15.07
N ALA A 148 -25.02 -1.66 14.72
CA ALA A 148 -25.99 -1.67 13.62
C ALA A 148 -25.34 -2.03 12.28
N TRP A 149 -24.13 -1.53 12.00
CA TRP A 149 -23.37 -1.89 10.80
C TRP A 149 -22.91 -3.35 10.85
N ARG A 150 -22.34 -3.77 11.99
CA ARG A 150 -21.86 -5.15 12.19
C ARG A 150 -22.98 -6.20 12.07
N LYS A 151 -24.20 -5.86 12.45
CA LYS A 151 -25.37 -6.75 12.38
C LYS A 151 -26.07 -6.78 11.01
N GLN A 152 -25.66 -5.95 10.05
CA GLN A 152 -26.27 -5.94 8.72
C GLN A 152 -26.25 -7.33 8.07
N LYS A 153 -27.35 -7.68 7.40
CA LYS A 153 -27.58 -9.00 6.78
C LYS A 153 -27.26 -10.18 7.72
N GLY A 154 -27.54 -10.03 9.01
CA GLY A 154 -27.30 -11.05 10.03
C GLY A 154 -25.81 -11.28 10.34
N GLY A 155 -24.97 -10.24 10.23
CA GLY A 155 -23.53 -10.33 10.48
C GLY A 155 -22.71 -10.98 9.38
N LYS A 156 -23.31 -11.12 8.19
CA LYS A 156 -22.67 -11.71 7.01
C LYS A 156 -21.83 -10.70 6.23
N ILE A 157 -22.04 -9.40 6.43
CA ILE A 157 -21.20 -8.37 5.83
C ILE A 157 -19.90 -8.31 6.63
N LYS A 158 -18.78 -8.34 5.90
CA LYS A 158 -17.43 -8.19 6.43
C LYS A 158 -16.81 -6.96 5.78
N TRP A 159 -15.93 -6.31 6.52
CA TRP A 159 -15.09 -5.27 5.96
C TRP A 159 -14.28 -5.86 4.81
N ARG A 160 -14.16 -5.11 3.72
CA ARG A 160 -13.29 -5.38 2.57
C ARG A 160 -12.63 -4.07 2.18
N ASP A 161 -11.46 -4.19 1.59
CA ASP A 161 -10.69 -3.13 0.96
C ASP A 161 -11.44 -2.51 -0.24
N CYS A 162 -12.08 -3.34 -1.07
CA CYS A 162 -12.84 -2.93 -2.24
C CYS A 162 -14.32 -3.37 -2.19
N ASN A 163 -15.19 -2.64 -2.89
CA ASN A 163 -16.62 -2.93 -3.02
C ASN A 163 -17.01 -3.05 -4.50
N ASP A 164 -16.93 -4.26 -5.06
CA ASP A 164 -17.18 -4.51 -6.49
C ASP A 164 -18.58 -4.13 -6.96
N PRO A 165 -19.68 -4.39 -6.21
CA PRO A 165 -21.00 -3.90 -6.59
C PRO A 165 -21.03 -2.39 -6.77
N MET A 166 -20.43 -1.63 -5.85
CA MET A 166 -20.33 -0.17 -5.95
C MET A 166 -19.51 0.25 -7.18
N TYR A 167 -18.40 -0.43 -7.45
CA TYR A 167 -17.58 -0.18 -8.64
C TYR A 167 -18.36 -0.42 -9.94
N ALA A 168 -19.10 -1.52 -10.02
CA ALA A 168 -19.91 -1.87 -11.19
C ALA A 168 -21.06 -0.88 -11.43
N ASP A 169 -21.66 -0.38 -10.36
CA ASP A 169 -22.78 0.56 -10.40
C ASP A 169 -22.34 2.03 -10.56
N TYR A 170 -21.04 2.34 -10.46
CA TYR A 170 -20.55 3.71 -10.57
C TYR A 170 -20.64 4.23 -12.00
N HIS A 171 -20.97 5.52 -12.16
CA HIS A 171 -21.01 6.18 -13.48
C HIS A 171 -20.03 7.35 -13.50
N LEU A 172 -18.98 7.23 -14.33
CA LEU A 172 -18.03 8.32 -14.54
C LEU A 172 -18.75 9.58 -15.00
N THR A 173 -18.51 10.67 -14.25
CA THR A 173 -19.14 11.97 -14.51
C THR A 173 -18.22 12.91 -15.28
N TYR A 174 -16.91 12.65 -15.22
CA TYR A 174 -15.89 13.49 -15.83
C TYR A 174 -14.84 12.63 -16.52
N ASN A 175 -14.53 12.96 -17.76
CA ASN A 175 -13.47 12.30 -18.54
C ASN A 175 -12.09 12.91 -18.26
N SER A 176 -12.03 14.08 -17.61
CA SER A 176 -10.79 14.77 -17.23
C SER A 176 -11.02 15.64 -16.00
N THR A 177 -9.95 15.86 -15.25
CA THR A 177 -9.93 16.71 -14.06
C THR A 177 -9.46 18.15 -14.32
N ASN A 178 -9.14 18.54 -15.58
CA ASN A 178 -8.62 19.88 -15.92
C ASN A 178 -9.46 21.03 -15.35
N GLN A 179 -10.78 20.90 -15.45
CA GLN A 179 -11.71 21.93 -14.95
C GLN A 179 -11.57 22.18 -13.45
N PHE A 180 -11.19 21.17 -12.65
CA PHE A 180 -11.01 21.31 -11.20
C PHE A 180 -9.70 22.02 -10.89
N PHE A 181 -8.61 21.68 -11.59
CA PHE A 181 -7.36 22.42 -11.49
C PHE A 181 -7.55 23.89 -11.86
N LYS A 182 -8.22 24.15 -12.99
CA LYS A 182 -8.57 25.51 -13.42
C LYS A 182 -9.40 26.24 -12.36
N TYR A 183 -10.43 25.60 -11.82
CA TYR A 183 -11.24 26.18 -10.76
C TYR A 183 -10.40 26.58 -9.55
N VAL A 184 -9.55 25.70 -9.04
CA VAL A 184 -8.70 26.00 -7.87
C VAL A 184 -7.69 27.10 -8.21
N LEU A 185 -7.01 27.04 -9.35
CA LEU A 185 -6.03 28.04 -9.79
C LEU A 185 -6.66 29.43 -9.98
N GLN A 186 -7.92 29.50 -10.42
CA GLN A 186 -8.64 30.77 -10.60
C GLN A 186 -9.14 31.38 -9.28
N ASN A 187 -9.48 30.55 -8.29
CA ASN A 187 -10.24 30.97 -7.11
C ASN A 187 -9.44 30.92 -5.80
N THR A 188 -8.30 30.23 -5.74
CA THR A 188 -7.51 30.15 -4.51
C THR A 188 -6.96 31.53 -4.11
N LYS A 189 -7.16 31.89 -2.84
CA LYS A 189 -6.61 33.10 -2.20
C LYS A 189 -5.48 32.77 -1.22
N VAL A 190 -5.16 31.49 -1.08
CA VAL A 190 -4.10 31.03 -0.18
C VAL A 190 -2.76 31.43 -0.79
N PRO A 191 -1.92 32.19 -0.08
CA PRO A 191 -0.61 32.56 -0.59
C PRO A 191 0.26 31.31 -0.75
N ASN A 192 1.05 31.25 -1.83
CA ASN A 192 1.94 30.14 -2.13
C ASN A 192 1.19 28.79 -2.15
N PHE A 193 0.08 28.73 -2.89
CA PHE A 193 -0.71 27.51 -3.01
C PHE A 193 0.03 26.49 -3.89
N ARG A 194 0.13 25.24 -3.44
CA ARG A 194 0.97 24.21 -4.08
C ARG A 194 0.16 22.96 -4.35
N PHE A 195 0.31 22.41 -5.54
CA PHE A 195 -0.10 21.05 -5.88
C PHE A 195 1.13 20.15 -5.91
N LEU A 196 0.97 18.92 -5.41
CA LEU A 196 1.91 17.82 -5.60
C LEU A 196 1.18 16.69 -6.31
N ILE A 197 1.67 16.33 -7.50
CA ILE A 197 1.25 15.17 -8.26
C ILE A 197 2.45 14.22 -8.27
N TYR A 198 2.29 13.02 -7.71
CA TYR A 198 3.40 12.06 -7.61
C TYR A 198 2.97 10.68 -8.10
N ASN A 199 3.88 10.02 -8.81
CA ASN A 199 3.66 8.71 -9.41
C ASN A 199 4.84 7.77 -9.14
N GLY A 200 4.55 6.50 -8.96
CA GLY A 200 5.54 5.45 -9.12
C GLY A 200 5.88 5.28 -10.60
N ASP A 201 7.16 5.26 -10.96
CA ASP A 201 7.55 5.18 -12.38
C ASP A 201 7.43 3.78 -13.00
N VAL A 202 7.04 2.77 -12.23
CA VAL A 202 6.69 1.43 -12.73
C VAL A 202 5.19 1.11 -12.63
N ASP A 203 4.35 2.08 -12.23
CA ASP A 203 2.89 1.95 -12.32
C ASP A 203 2.45 1.97 -13.79
N THR A 204 1.63 1.00 -14.19
CA THR A 204 1.07 0.91 -15.54
C THR A 204 -0.39 1.35 -15.61
N MET A 205 -1.07 1.43 -14.48
CA MET A 205 -2.47 1.85 -14.38
C MET A 205 -2.59 3.38 -14.45
N CYS A 206 -2.05 4.08 -13.46
CA CYS A 206 -1.97 5.53 -13.43
C CYS A 206 -0.53 5.96 -13.70
N ASN A 207 -0.04 5.60 -14.89
CA ASN A 207 1.37 5.73 -15.23
C ASN A 207 1.85 7.20 -15.23
N TYR A 208 3.11 7.37 -14.85
CA TYR A 208 3.72 8.70 -14.69
C TYR A 208 3.75 9.55 -15.97
N LEU A 209 3.72 8.94 -17.17
CA LEU A 209 3.71 9.69 -18.44
C LEU A 209 2.35 10.34 -18.65
N GLY A 210 1.26 9.62 -18.37
CA GLY A 210 -0.11 10.13 -18.44
C GLY A 210 -0.28 11.37 -17.55
N ASP A 211 0.12 11.27 -16.29
CA ASP A 211 0.05 12.40 -15.36
C ASP A 211 1.00 13.54 -15.71
N SER A 212 2.20 13.23 -16.23
CA SER A 212 3.13 14.27 -16.73
C SER A 212 2.56 15.06 -17.90
N TRP A 213 1.92 14.39 -18.85
CA TRP A 213 1.28 15.05 -19.99
C TRP A 213 0.03 15.82 -19.58
N HIS A 214 -0.78 15.24 -18.71
CA HIS A 214 -1.97 15.90 -18.15
C HIS A 214 -1.58 17.19 -17.43
N MET A 215 -0.56 17.16 -16.56
CA MET A 215 -0.11 18.36 -15.85
C MET A 215 0.58 19.39 -16.74
N ARG A 216 1.26 18.95 -17.81
CA ARG A 216 1.74 19.87 -18.86
C ARG A 216 0.57 20.62 -19.50
N ASP A 217 -0.52 19.91 -19.82
CA ASP A 217 -1.68 20.50 -20.48
C ASP A 217 -2.44 21.45 -19.53
N VAL A 218 -2.62 21.07 -18.26
CA VAL A 218 -3.12 21.95 -17.20
C VAL A 218 -2.26 23.21 -17.06
N ALA A 219 -0.92 23.07 -17.06
CA ALA A 219 -0.01 24.20 -16.97
C ALA A 219 -0.15 25.14 -18.17
N ASN A 220 -0.20 24.59 -19.40
CA ASN A 220 -0.38 25.36 -20.62
C ASN A 220 -1.71 26.14 -20.63
N GLU A 221 -2.81 25.48 -20.30
CA GLU A 221 -4.15 26.10 -20.23
C GLU A 221 -4.24 27.25 -19.23
N ASN A 222 -3.46 27.16 -18.15
CA ASN A 222 -3.44 28.15 -17.06
C ASN A 222 -2.22 29.08 -17.11
N LYS A 223 -1.46 29.09 -18.21
CA LYS A 223 -0.29 29.95 -18.44
C LYS A 223 0.78 29.84 -17.34
N LEU A 224 0.93 28.65 -16.76
CA LEU A 224 2.02 28.36 -15.82
C LEU A 224 3.31 28.12 -16.60
N LYS A 225 4.42 28.63 -16.09
CA LYS A 225 5.75 28.44 -16.67
C LYS A 225 6.31 27.09 -16.26
N ALA A 226 6.72 26.29 -17.24
CA ALA A 226 7.45 25.05 -16.99
C ALA A 226 8.89 25.31 -16.55
N GLY A 227 9.31 24.65 -15.48
CA GLY A 227 10.71 24.52 -15.08
C GLY A 227 11.39 23.30 -15.72
N SER A 228 12.67 23.15 -15.41
CA SER A 228 13.46 21.96 -15.75
C SER A 228 12.91 20.72 -15.05
N ARG A 229 13.16 19.55 -15.65
CA ARG A 229 12.92 18.25 -15.02
C ARG A 229 14.22 17.78 -14.39
N ASP A 230 14.31 17.92 -13.09
CA ASP A 230 15.55 17.70 -12.34
C ASP A 230 15.45 16.44 -11.47
N PRO A 231 16.55 15.70 -11.26
CA PRO A 231 16.57 14.60 -10.33
C PRO A 231 16.43 15.11 -8.88
N TRP A 232 15.75 14.34 -8.04
CA TRP A 232 15.80 14.51 -6.59
C TRP A 232 16.47 13.30 -5.95
N PHE A 233 17.11 13.49 -4.81
CA PHE A 233 17.97 12.47 -4.20
C PHE A 233 17.48 12.03 -2.83
N PHE A 234 17.68 10.75 -2.55
CA PHE A 234 17.36 10.09 -1.29
C PHE A 234 18.61 9.36 -0.75
N SER A 235 18.68 9.18 0.56
CA SER A 235 19.78 8.50 1.29
C SER A 235 21.11 9.26 1.36
N LYS A 236 21.99 8.84 2.29
CA LYS A 236 23.34 9.41 2.48
C LYS A 236 24.21 9.35 1.22
N ASN A 237 23.96 8.38 0.33
CA ASN A 237 24.74 8.20 -0.89
C ASN A 237 24.14 8.94 -2.10
N ASN A 238 23.20 9.87 -1.87
CA ASN A 238 22.50 10.62 -2.91
C ASN A 238 22.03 9.72 -4.07
N GLN A 239 21.32 8.64 -3.73
CA GLN A 239 20.69 7.81 -4.74
C GLN A 239 19.54 8.59 -5.36
N VAL A 240 19.35 8.47 -6.68
CA VAL A 240 18.23 9.12 -7.35
C VAL A 240 16.93 8.56 -6.79
N GLY A 241 16.15 9.41 -6.11
CA GLY A 241 14.82 9.10 -5.61
C GLY A 241 13.76 9.18 -6.71
N GLY A 242 14.03 9.95 -7.76
CA GLY A 242 13.21 10.11 -8.95
C GLY A 242 13.46 11.46 -9.61
N PHE A 243 12.45 12.01 -10.29
CA PHE A 243 12.53 13.30 -10.97
C PHE A 243 11.37 14.20 -10.57
N VAL A 244 11.62 15.51 -10.51
CA VAL A 244 10.60 16.56 -10.29
C VAL A 244 10.60 17.52 -11.47
N GLN A 245 9.42 17.89 -11.94
CA GLN A 245 9.23 19.06 -12.80
C GLN A 245 8.25 20.01 -12.14
N ARG A 246 8.67 21.25 -11.92
CA ARG A 246 7.85 22.30 -11.30
C ARG A 246 7.27 23.21 -12.38
N TYR A 247 5.98 23.45 -12.31
CA TYR A 247 5.29 24.53 -13.02
C TYR A 247 4.98 25.65 -12.02
N SER A 248 5.17 26.91 -12.41
CA SER A 248 4.94 28.05 -11.52
C SER A 248 4.27 29.22 -12.23
N GLY A 249 3.49 29.99 -11.49
CA GLY A 249 2.81 31.16 -12.02
C GLY A 249 2.02 31.90 -10.96
N VAL A 250 1.08 32.72 -11.42
CA VAL A 250 0.17 33.49 -10.57
C VAL A 250 -1.26 33.05 -10.88
N GLY A 251 -2.00 32.65 -9.85
CA GLY A 251 -3.40 32.26 -9.96
C GLY A 251 -4.33 33.45 -10.23
N GLY A 252 -5.61 33.16 -10.49
CA GLY A 252 -6.60 34.19 -10.85
C GLY A 252 -6.84 35.26 -9.78
N GLN A 253 -6.53 34.97 -8.52
CA GLN A 253 -6.62 35.92 -7.40
C GLN A 253 -5.29 36.64 -7.11
N GLY A 254 -4.30 36.56 -8.01
CA GLY A 254 -3.01 37.25 -7.82
C GLY A 254 -2.03 36.55 -6.87
N VAL A 255 -2.32 35.32 -6.43
CA VAL A 255 -1.45 34.55 -5.53
C VAL A 255 -0.47 33.68 -6.31
N SER A 256 0.75 33.52 -5.78
CA SER A 256 1.73 32.57 -6.32
C SER A 256 1.20 31.14 -6.22
N VAL A 257 1.33 30.38 -7.31
CA VAL A 257 0.93 28.98 -7.40
C VAL A 257 2.04 28.12 -7.99
N THR A 258 2.18 26.89 -7.49
CA THR A 258 3.06 25.89 -8.11
C THR A 258 2.38 24.53 -8.25
N VAL A 259 2.78 23.79 -9.29
CA VAL A 259 2.41 22.39 -9.49
C VAL A 259 3.71 21.60 -9.63
N ASP A 260 3.98 20.75 -8.65
CA ASP A 260 5.14 19.86 -8.66
C ASP A 260 4.69 18.48 -9.16
N VAL A 261 5.29 18.03 -10.26
CA VAL A 261 5.03 16.71 -10.85
C VAL A 261 6.24 15.83 -10.61
N LEU A 262 6.08 14.79 -9.80
CA LEU A 262 7.16 13.94 -9.30
C LEU A 262 7.01 12.49 -9.76
N THR A 263 8.15 11.89 -10.07
CA THR A 263 8.27 10.43 -10.11
C THR A 263 9.02 9.94 -8.87
N VAL A 264 8.65 8.75 -8.41
CA VAL A 264 9.38 7.99 -7.39
C VAL A 264 9.94 6.73 -8.03
N LYS A 265 11.27 6.64 -8.08
CA LYS A 265 11.98 5.65 -8.87
C LYS A 265 11.80 4.24 -8.31
N GLY A 266 11.32 3.35 -9.15
CA GLY A 266 11.03 1.95 -8.83
C GLY A 266 9.92 1.79 -7.79
N ALA A 267 8.91 2.64 -7.82
CA ALA A 267 7.64 2.43 -7.10
C ALA A 267 6.52 2.14 -8.11
N GLY A 268 5.56 1.31 -7.74
CA GLY A 268 4.33 1.06 -8.48
C GLY A 268 3.21 2.00 -8.03
N HIS A 269 1.96 1.53 -8.12
CA HIS A 269 0.78 2.34 -7.83
C HIS A 269 0.72 2.81 -6.36
N MET A 270 1.11 1.93 -5.43
CA MET A 270 1.15 2.22 -4.00
C MET A 270 2.52 2.75 -3.56
N VAL A 271 2.90 3.93 -4.03
CA VAL A 271 4.23 4.53 -3.81
C VAL A 271 4.74 4.46 -2.36
N PRO A 272 3.94 4.81 -1.31
CA PRO A 272 4.39 4.70 0.08
C PRO A 272 4.61 3.27 0.56
N ASN A 273 3.91 2.29 -0.01
CA ASN A 273 4.13 0.88 0.25
C ASN A 273 5.45 0.43 -0.38
N ASP A 274 5.69 0.78 -1.64
CA ASP A 274 6.82 0.27 -2.42
C ASP A 274 8.15 0.95 -2.05
N ARG A 275 8.09 2.25 -1.77
CA ARG A 275 9.24 3.12 -1.45
C ARG A 275 8.95 3.97 -0.21
N PRO A 276 8.83 3.38 0.99
CA PRO A 276 8.43 4.10 2.20
C PRO A 276 9.39 5.22 2.58
N GLY A 277 10.70 4.99 2.52
CA GLY A 277 11.72 6.02 2.82
C GLY A 277 11.64 7.23 1.88
N PRO A 278 11.78 7.06 0.56
CA PRO A 278 11.60 8.13 -0.42
C PRO A 278 10.24 8.85 -0.30
N SER A 279 9.17 8.10 -0.04
CA SER A 279 7.81 8.67 0.12
C SER A 279 7.68 9.57 1.33
N VAL A 280 8.20 9.16 2.48
CA VAL A 280 8.19 9.99 3.69
C VAL A 280 9.00 11.27 3.47
N GLN A 281 10.17 11.19 2.81
CA GLN A 281 10.96 12.37 2.46
C GLN A 281 10.18 13.31 1.53
N MET A 282 9.59 12.78 0.45
CA MET A 282 8.79 13.56 -0.50
C MET A 282 7.61 14.28 0.17
N ILE A 283 6.79 13.54 0.93
CA ILE A 283 5.60 14.09 1.61
C ILE A 283 6.02 15.13 2.65
N THR A 284 7.04 14.84 3.45
CA THR A 284 7.51 15.76 4.50
C THR A 284 8.05 17.06 3.89
N ASN A 285 8.88 16.98 2.85
CA ASN A 285 9.44 18.16 2.19
C ASN A 285 8.35 18.99 1.48
N PHE A 286 7.29 18.35 0.97
CA PHE A 286 6.13 19.05 0.44
C PHE A 286 5.35 19.78 1.54
N LEU A 287 5.01 19.10 2.63
CA LEU A 287 4.22 19.69 3.71
C LEU A 287 4.97 20.81 4.44
N PHE A 288 6.27 20.63 4.65
CA PHE A 288 7.13 21.54 5.43
C PHE A 288 8.26 22.11 4.56
N PRO A 289 7.94 23.08 3.66
CA PRO A 289 8.95 23.72 2.84
C PRO A 289 9.92 24.53 3.71
N GLN A 290 11.15 24.67 3.21
CA GLN A 290 12.13 25.58 3.78
C GLN A 290 11.86 27.03 3.31
N ALA A 291 12.66 27.98 3.79
CA ALA A 291 12.50 29.40 3.45
C ALA A 291 12.66 29.68 1.94
N ASP A 292 13.44 28.87 1.24
CA ASP A 292 13.67 28.92 -0.21
C ASP A 292 12.66 28.07 -1.02
N GLY A 293 11.71 27.43 -0.35
CA GLY A 293 10.63 26.64 -0.96
C GLY A 293 10.76 25.13 -0.73
N VAL A 294 10.12 24.35 -1.61
CA VAL A 294 10.16 22.89 -1.52
C VAL A 294 11.41 22.35 -2.19
N ASN A 295 12.24 21.68 -1.39
CA ASN A 295 13.41 20.93 -1.82
C ASN A 295 13.25 19.44 -1.48
N TYR A 296 12.94 18.63 -2.50
CA TYR A 296 12.70 17.19 -2.32
C TYR A 296 13.95 16.38 -1.96
N THR A 297 15.16 16.94 -2.15
CA THR A 297 16.44 16.33 -1.75
C THR A 297 16.77 16.61 -0.28
N SER A 298 16.03 17.51 0.37
CA SER A 298 16.31 17.85 1.76
C SER A 298 16.11 16.66 2.70
N THR A 299 17.05 16.51 3.63
CA THR A 299 16.96 15.58 4.77
C THR A 299 16.72 16.31 6.09
N ALA A 300 16.40 17.62 6.06
CA ALA A 300 16.28 18.44 7.28
C ALA A 300 15.17 17.93 8.21
N SER A 301 14.10 17.37 7.65
CA SER A 301 12.93 16.91 8.40
C SER A 301 12.73 15.39 8.34
N THR A 302 13.63 14.65 7.72
CA THR A 302 13.53 13.19 7.60
C THR A 302 14.89 12.54 7.77
N ASN A 303 14.93 11.46 8.57
CA ASN A 303 16.11 10.61 8.63
C ASN A 303 16.01 9.51 7.56
N PRO A 304 16.81 9.55 6.48
CA PRO A 304 16.76 8.54 5.43
C PRO A 304 17.41 7.21 5.84
N GLN A 305 18.03 7.14 7.03
CA GLN A 305 18.55 5.93 7.65
C GLN A 305 18.08 5.88 9.11
N PRO A 306 16.78 5.59 9.34
CA PRO A 306 16.27 5.45 10.70
C PRO A 306 16.99 4.30 11.41
N ASP A 307 17.20 4.45 12.71
CA ASP A 307 17.69 3.35 13.52
C ASP A 307 16.71 2.18 13.42
N LEU A 308 17.24 0.99 13.13
CA LEU A 308 16.41 -0.20 13.08
C LEU A 308 15.81 -0.41 14.47
N SER A 309 14.49 -0.55 14.54
CA SER A 309 13.84 -0.95 15.78
C SER A 309 14.48 -2.26 16.25
N PRO A 310 14.83 -2.39 17.54
CA PRO A 310 15.36 -3.65 18.03
C PRO A 310 14.30 -4.72 17.75
N LEU A 311 14.66 -5.70 16.93
CA LEU A 311 13.89 -6.95 16.88
C LEU A 311 13.79 -7.40 18.33
N LYS A 312 12.57 -7.61 18.85
CA LYS A 312 12.39 -8.22 20.17
C LYS A 312 13.25 -9.47 20.15
N SER A 313 14.37 -9.44 20.86
CA SER A 313 15.24 -10.59 20.97
C SER A 313 14.34 -11.72 21.43
N GLY A 314 14.27 -12.79 20.63
CA GLY A 314 13.52 -13.97 21.01
C GLY A 314 13.92 -14.28 22.44
N GLN A 315 12.94 -14.38 23.35
CA GLN A 315 13.21 -14.78 24.71
C GLN A 315 14.09 -16.02 24.64
N SER A 316 15.33 -15.87 25.11
CA SER A 316 16.32 -16.93 25.12
C SER A 316 15.67 -18.21 25.60
N SER A 317 15.90 -19.30 24.85
CA SER A 317 15.44 -20.66 25.13
C SER A 317 15.89 -21.19 26.51
N THR A 318 16.65 -20.40 27.25
CA THR A 318 17.00 -20.62 28.66
C THR A 318 15.79 -20.68 29.60
N ASN A 319 14.65 -20.06 29.27
CA ASN A 319 13.46 -20.08 30.15
C ASN A 319 12.62 -21.37 30.05
N ILE A 320 12.80 -22.18 29.00
CA ILE A 320 12.05 -23.45 28.83
C ILE A 320 12.64 -24.57 29.69
N LEU A 321 13.97 -24.59 29.88
CA LEU A 321 14.64 -25.58 30.73
C LEU A 321 14.33 -25.38 32.22
N VAL A 322 14.25 -24.13 32.70
CA VAL A 322 13.91 -23.84 34.10
C VAL A 322 12.46 -24.24 34.41
N ALA A 323 11.52 -23.98 33.49
CA ALA A 323 10.12 -24.37 33.66
C ALA A 323 9.91 -25.89 33.68
N LEU A 324 10.66 -26.65 32.86
CA LEU A 324 10.64 -28.11 32.86
C LEU A 324 11.24 -28.71 34.14
N ILE A 325 12.32 -28.14 34.67
CA ILE A 325 12.94 -28.60 35.93
C ILE A 325 12.00 -28.36 37.12
N VAL A 326 11.30 -27.23 37.16
CA VAL A 326 10.33 -26.94 38.24
C VAL A 326 9.10 -27.85 38.15
N LEU A 327 8.60 -28.16 36.95
CA LEU A 327 7.48 -29.09 36.77
C LEU A 327 7.84 -30.54 37.14
N VAL A 328 9.05 -31.00 36.80
CA VAL A 328 9.52 -32.34 37.19
C VAL A 328 9.78 -32.41 38.70
N ALA A 329 10.34 -31.37 39.31
CA ALA A 329 10.52 -31.31 40.76
C ALA A 329 9.19 -31.30 41.53
N MET A 330 8.14 -30.64 41.00
CA MET A 330 6.81 -30.66 41.60
C MET A 330 6.09 -32.02 41.44
N CYS A 331 6.33 -32.76 40.37
CA CYS A 331 5.78 -34.12 40.20
C CYS A 331 6.47 -35.17 41.07
N ILE A 332 7.76 -34.99 41.41
CA ILE A 332 8.50 -35.93 42.28
C ILE A 332 8.11 -35.75 43.77
N TRP A 333 7.52 -34.62 44.14
CA TRP A 333 7.05 -34.36 45.52
C TRP A 333 5.63 -34.89 45.83
N HIS A 334 4.98 -35.56 44.87
CA HIS A 334 3.65 -36.14 45.03
C HIS A 334 3.57 -37.65 44.75
N PHE A 335 4.71 -38.36 44.91
CA PHE A 335 4.75 -39.82 45.03
C PHE A 335 5.51 -40.26 46.27
#